data_AF-A0A5P9FHK5-F1
#
_entry.id   AF-A0A5P9FHK5-F1
#
_cell.length_a   1.000
_cell.length_b   1.000
_cell.length_c   1.000
_cell.angle_alpha   90.00
_cell.angle_beta   90.00
_cell.angle_gamma   90.00
#
_symmetry.space_group_name_H-M   'P 1'
#
loop_
_entity.id
_entity.type
_entity.pdbx_description
1 polymer ?
#
loop_
_entity_poly.entity_id
_entity_poly.type
_entity_poly.pdbx_seq_one_letter_code
_entity_poly.pdbx_strand_id
1 'polypeptide(L)'
;MNAHLTLLRTMRAAGPHSQVPQYGELAAHLQDRFAAVGKSAWVEFAHVQRVAAEIWGPEATAHVGQVLRAARVFEKTKRKSDWELAEDAIERLPRRWRDALRAHAELSKQGARVKAARIWSAAHLRNVALVLARWVDHCDTSGLPMTPTGASLDAYASAIANRASARTASDYAARILSGFSIIAPGFSSEACDFVVQDWKERAAKEGSSTKTGSQLVGVRRIYDLGFELMDAARARTVRGPQAAKEFRNGILLALATALPQRARAMSALASGTTLHLIGDNTIRIWLPAHLLKLSEDQKNGEPFERLLTSQKLCEAIEEYLEKFRPIFDDGTFLFPSSLNRGEVVTEKHLGRLAGDLTERAFGVRVSLHRLRDNVATDASELLSAGGRKAAYLLGHKDERTTQRYYDHSQGVAVAEEFIDLVEGRRAAMPELAL
;
A
#
# COMPACT_ATOMS: atom_id res chain seq x y z
N MET A 1 -29.81 -23.64 -32.18
CA MET A 1 -28.64 -22.86 -32.67
C MET A 1 -27.86 -22.34 -31.46
N ASN A 2 -26.53 -22.40 -31.45
CA ASN A 2 -25.73 -21.95 -30.30
C ASN A 2 -25.86 -20.43 -30.13
N ALA A 3 -26.52 -19.98 -29.03
CA ALA A 3 -26.78 -18.57 -28.75
C ALA A 3 -25.51 -17.70 -28.77
N HIS A 4 -24.36 -18.26 -28.38
CA HIS A 4 -23.07 -17.57 -28.44
C HIS A 4 -22.63 -17.26 -29.88
N LEU A 5 -22.82 -18.21 -30.80
CA LEU A 5 -22.55 -17.98 -32.22
C LEU A 5 -23.56 -17.00 -32.82
N THR A 6 -24.81 -17.02 -32.37
CA THR A 6 -25.81 -16.02 -32.76
C THR A 6 -25.37 -14.62 -32.36
N LEU A 7 -24.96 -14.41 -31.09
CA LEU A 7 -24.45 -13.12 -30.62
C LEU A 7 -23.29 -12.62 -31.47
N LEU A 8 -22.27 -13.46 -31.70
CA LEU A 8 -21.11 -13.08 -32.52
C LEU A 8 -21.48 -12.74 -33.97
N ARG A 9 -22.43 -13.46 -34.56
CA ARG A 9 -22.94 -13.14 -35.91
C ARG A 9 -23.67 -11.81 -35.93
N THR A 10 -24.54 -11.56 -34.94
CA THR A 10 -25.26 -10.29 -34.81
C THR A 10 -24.29 -9.13 -34.63
N MET A 11 -23.27 -9.27 -33.78
CA MET A 11 -22.25 -8.24 -33.60
C MET A 11 -21.51 -7.97 -34.92
N ARG A 12 -21.01 -9.01 -35.61
CA ARG A 12 -20.27 -8.83 -36.88
C ARG A 12 -21.12 -8.25 -38.02
N ALA A 13 -22.44 -8.46 -37.98
CA ALA A 13 -23.36 -7.85 -38.93
C ALA A 13 -23.71 -6.39 -38.56
N ALA A 14 -23.41 -5.96 -37.33
CA ALA A 14 -23.62 -4.61 -36.88
C ALA A 14 -22.52 -3.68 -37.42
N GLY A 15 -22.90 -2.47 -37.80
CA GLY A 15 -21.95 -1.44 -38.22
C GLY A 15 -21.36 -0.67 -37.03
N PRO A 16 -20.33 0.17 -37.26
CA PRO A 16 -19.72 1.00 -36.21
C PRO A 16 -20.69 1.94 -35.48
N HIS A 17 -21.81 2.29 -36.13
CA HIS A 17 -22.85 3.17 -35.57
C HIS A 17 -24.04 2.41 -34.97
N SER A 18 -24.02 1.09 -34.97
CA SER A 18 -25.07 0.29 -34.35
C SER A 18 -24.98 0.36 -32.82
N GLN A 19 -26.13 0.18 -32.16
CA GLN A 19 -26.19 0.17 -30.70
C GLN A 19 -25.38 -1.01 -30.14
N VAL A 20 -24.49 -0.71 -29.19
CA VAL A 20 -23.73 -1.72 -28.47
C VAL A 20 -24.67 -2.47 -27.50
N PRO A 21 -24.61 -3.81 -27.41
CA PRO A 21 -25.36 -4.57 -26.43
C PRO A 21 -25.15 -4.05 -25.01
N GLN A 22 -26.24 -3.94 -24.26
CA GLN A 22 -26.22 -3.36 -22.92
C GLN A 22 -25.61 -4.33 -21.90
N TYR A 23 -25.17 -3.79 -20.76
CA TYR A 23 -24.56 -4.58 -19.69
C TYR A 23 -25.43 -5.78 -19.27
N GLY A 24 -26.74 -5.55 -19.06
CA GLY A 24 -27.66 -6.60 -18.60
C GLY A 24 -27.81 -7.77 -19.59
N GLU A 25 -27.89 -7.46 -20.89
CA GLU A 25 -28.00 -8.46 -21.96
C GLU A 25 -26.74 -9.33 -22.02
N LEU A 26 -25.57 -8.69 -21.94
CA LEU A 26 -24.28 -9.35 -21.93
C LEU A 26 -24.06 -10.20 -20.67
N ALA A 27 -24.50 -9.71 -19.51
CA ALA A 27 -24.40 -10.43 -18.24
C ALA A 27 -25.29 -11.68 -18.23
N ALA A 28 -26.55 -11.56 -18.68
CA ALA A 28 -27.46 -12.69 -18.83
C ALA A 28 -26.88 -13.73 -19.80
N HIS A 29 -26.37 -13.29 -20.95
CA HIS A 29 -25.73 -14.18 -21.93
C HIS A 29 -24.53 -14.94 -21.36
N LEU A 30 -23.66 -14.25 -20.60
CA LEU A 30 -22.51 -14.90 -19.97
C LEU A 30 -22.94 -15.90 -18.90
N GLN A 31 -23.95 -15.59 -18.11
CA GLN A 31 -24.50 -16.48 -17.10
C GLN A 31 -25.07 -17.76 -17.73
N ASP A 32 -25.91 -17.62 -18.76
CA ASP A 32 -26.47 -18.76 -19.49
C ASP A 32 -25.37 -19.62 -20.12
N ARG A 33 -24.35 -18.95 -20.68
CA ARG A 33 -23.22 -19.65 -21.28
C ARG A 33 -22.40 -20.40 -20.23
N PHE A 34 -22.18 -19.81 -19.06
CA PHE A 34 -21.48 -20.45 -17.96
C PHE A 34 -22.26 -21.67 -17.44
N ALA A 35 -23.59 -21.59 -17.34
CA ALA A 35 -24.42 -22.73 -16.97
C ALA A 35 -24.29 -23.90 -17.98
N ALA A 36 -24.13 -23.59 -19.26
CA ALA A 36 -24.02 -24.60 -20.32
C ALA A 36 -22.62 -25.23 -20.44
N VAL A 37 -21.53 -24.47 -20.29
CA VAL A 37 -20.15 -24.94 -20.60
C VAL A 37 -19.12 -24.67 -19.50
N GLY A 38 -19.56 -24.18 -18.34
CA GLY A 38 -18.71 -23.87 -17.19
C GLY A 38 -17.68 -22.79 -17.48
N LYS A 39 -16.48 -22.94 -16.90
CA LYS A 39 -15.39 -21.92 -16.95
C LYS A 39 -14.90 -21.58 -18.37
N SER A 40 -15.11 -22.46 -19.35
CA SER A 40 -14.76 -22.18 -20.75
C SER A 40 -15.52 -20.97 -21.32
N ALA A 41 -16.73 -20.70 -20.80
CA ALA A 41 -17.54 -19.53 -21.15
C ALA A 41 -16.78 -18.22 -20.98
N TRP A 42 -15.87 -18.13 -20.00
CA TRP A 42 -15.09 -16.92 -19.76
C TRP A 42 -14.05 -16.64 -20.85
N VAL A 43 -13.53 -17.67 -21.51
CA VAL A 43 -12.57 -17.53 -22.62
C VAL A 43 -13.32 -17.14 -23.89
N GLU A 44 -14.46 -17.79 -24.14
CA GLU A 44 -15.36 -17.46 -25.25
C GLU A 44 -15.87 -16.02 -25.13
N PHE A 45 -16.27 -15.59 -23.93
CA PHE A 45 -16.72 -14.23 -23.71
C PHE A 45 -15.59 -13.19 -23.81
N ALA A 46 -14.34 -13.57 -23.51
CA ALA A 46 -13.20 -12.70 -23.82
C ALA A 46 -13.00 -12.53 -25.34
N HIS A 47 -13.42 -13.50 -26.16
CA HIS A 47 -13.47 -13.32 -27.61
C HIS A 47 -14.60 -12.37 -28.03
N VAL A 48 -15.79 -12.46 -27.41
CA VAL A 48 -16.89 -11.48 -27.60
C VAL A 48 -16.40 -10.06 -27.34
N GLN A 49 -15.64 -9.85 -26.27
CA GLN A 49 -15.06 -8.54 -25.96
C GLN A 49 -14.13 -8.03 -27.06
N ARG A 50 -13.25 -8.89 -27.61
CA ARG A 50 -12.36 -8.51 -28.71
C ARG A 50 -13.13 -8.10 -29.96
N VAL A 51 -14.11 -8.93 -30.36
CA VAL A 51 -14.95 -8.65 -31.53
C VAL A 51 -15.73 -7.35 -31.34
N ALA A 52 -16.30 -7.13 -30.16
CA ALA A 52 -17.01 -5.89 -29.86
C ALA A 52 -16.07 -4.67 -30.00
N ALA A 53 -14.86 -4.73 -29.44
CA ALA A 53 -13.90 -3.64 -29.51
C ALA A 53 -13.40 -3.37 -30.94
N GLU A 54 -13.31 -4.38 -31.79
CA GLU A 54 -12.97 -4.23 -33.22
C GLU A 54 -14.08 -3.48 -34.00
N ILE A 55 -15.35 -3.67 -33.63
CA ILE A 55 -16.49 -3.09 -34.36
C ILE A 55 -16.81 -1.67 -33.85
N TRP A 56 -16.93 -1.51 -32.54
CA TRP A 56 -17.42 -0.28 -31.91
C TRP A 56 -16.34 0.53 -31.20
N GLY A 57 -15.10 0.03 -31.19
CA GLY A 57 -14.00 0.63 -30.47
C GLY A 57 -13.92 0.20 -29.00
N PRO A 58 -12.72 0.35 -28.39
CA PRO A 58 -12.48 -0.13 -27.03
C PRO A 58 -13.24 0.67 -25.97
N GLU A 59 -13.47 1.97 -26.17
CA GLU A 59 -14.13 2.82 -25.18
C GLU A 59 -15.63 2.52 -25.07
N ALA A 60 -16.33 2.44 -26.19
CA ALA A 60 -17.76 2.13 -26.24
C ALA A 60 -18.09 0.71 -25.75
N THR A 61 -17.08 -0.16 -25.59
CA THR A 61 -17.24 -1.57 -25.22
C THR A 61 -16.57 -1.92 -23.89
N ALA A 62 -16.16 -0.92 -23.10
CA ALA A 62 -15.52 -1.14 -21.80
C ALA A 62 -16.39 -1.94 -20.82
N HIS A 63 -17.72 -1.77 -20.87
CA HIS A 63 -18.67 -2.51 -20.03
C HIS A 63 -18.70 -4.02 -20.33
N VAL A 64 -18.31 -4.46 -21.53
CA VAL A 64 -18.13 -5.89 -21.81
C VAL A 64 -17.03 -6.48 -20.90
N GLY A 65 -15.99 -5.69 -20.63
CA GLY A 65 -14.94 -6.04 -19.68
C GLY A 65 -15.42 -6.08 -18.22
N GLN A 66 -16.34 -5.17 -17.85
CA GLN A 66 -16.99 -5.17 -16.54
C GLN A 66 -17.79 -6.46 -16.32
N VAL A 67 -18.62 -6.85 -17.29
CA VAL A 67 -19.40 -8.09 -17.25
C VAL A 67 -18.49 -9.31 -17.02
N LEU A 68 -17.41 -9.41 -17.81
CA LEU A 68 -16.47 -10.52 -17.69
C LEU A 68 -15.77 -10.54 -16.32
N ARG A 69 -15.44 -9.38 -15.76
CA ARG A 69 -14.86 -9.30 -14.42
C ARG A 69 -15.87 -9.71 -13.37
N ALA A 70 -17.07 -9.14 -13.40
CA ALA A 70 -18.13 -9.39 -12.43
C ALA A 70 -18.45 -10.89 -12.32
N ALA A 71 -18.44 -11.62 -13.44
CA ALA A 71 -18.66 -13.07 -13.46
C ALA A 71 -17.48 -13.92 -12.91
N ARG A 72 -16.30 -13.35 -12.74
CA ARG A 72 -15.07 -14.05 -12.30
C ARG A 72 -14.68 -13.77 -10.86
N VAL A 73 -15.07 -12.60 -10.33
CA VAL A 73 -14.72 -12.19 -8.98
C VAL A 73 -15.86 -12.48 -8.02
N PHE A 74 -15.52 -12.87 -6.81
CA PHE A 74 -16.47 -13.08 -5.72
C PHE A 74 -16.24 -12.02 -4.65
N GLU A 75 -17.31 -11.67 -3.95
CA GLU A 75 -17.21 -10.93 -2.71
C GLU A 75 -16.62 -11.87 -1.65
N LYS A 76 -15.53 -11.46 -1.02
CA LYS A 76 -14.92 -12.26 0.06
C LYS A 76 -15.60 -11.93 1.38
N THR A 77 -15.57 -12.88 2.31
CA THR A 77 -15.90 -12.61 3.70
C THR A 77 -15.05 -11.45 4.23
N LYS A 78 -15.70 -10.59 5.03
CA LYS A 78 -15.09 -9.41 5.63
C LYS A 78 -13.76 -9.78 6.28
N ARG A 79 -12.70 -9.04 5.92
CA ARG A 79 -11.38 -9.22 6.51
C ARG A 79 -11.43 -8.89 8.00
N LYS A 80 -10.78 -9.72 8.83
CA LYS A 80 -10.52 -9.41 10.24
C LYS A 80 -9.78 -8.08 10.37
N SER A 81 -10.26 -7.23 11.26
CA SER A 81 -9.61 -6.00 11.72
C SER A 81 -8.25 -6.29 12.36
N ASP A 82 -7.41 -5.27 12.47
CA ASP A 82 -6.12 -5.40 13.13
C ASP A 82 -6.26 -5.81 14.61
N TRP A 83 -7.35 -5.41 15.27
CA TRP A 83 -7.65 -5.78 16.66
C TRP A 83 -8.07 -7.26 16.77
N GLU A 84 -8.96 -7.75 15.91
CA GLU A 84 -9.31 -9.19 15.88
C GLU A 84 -8.08 -10.06 15.62
N LEU A 85 -7.14 -9.60 14.77
CA LEU A 85 -5.88 -10.30 14.52
C LEU A 85 -4.91 -10.25 15.72
N ALA A 86 -5.01 -9.22 16.56
CA ALA A 86 -4.24 -9.12 17.80
C ALA A 86 -4.83 -10.04 18.88
N GLU A 87 -6.15 -10.07 19.02
CA GLU A 87 -6.89 -10.98 19.89
C GLU A 87 -6.59 -12.45 19.55
N ASP A 88 -6.70 -12.83 18.26
CA ASP A 88 -6.30 -14.17 17.77
C ASP A 88 -4.86 -14.55 18.17
N ALA A 89 -3.94 -13.58 18.20
CA ALA A 89 -2.55 -13.82 18.58
C ALA A 89 -2.40 -13.98 20.10
N ILE A 90 -3.16 -13.21 20.89
CA ILE A 90 -3.21 -13.34 22.35
C ILE A 90 -3.77 -14.72 22.75
N GLU A 91 -4.75 -15.26 22.03
CA GLU A 91 -5.31 -16.59 22.32
C GLU A 91 -4.31 -17.74 22.24
N ARG A 92 -3.18 -17.54 21.56
CA ARG A 92 -2.12 -18.56 21.44
C ARG A 92 -1.18 -18.57 22.64
N LEU A 93 -1.28 -17.60 23.56
CA LEU A 93 -0.39 -17.47 24.70
C LEU A 93 -0.81 -18.39 25.86
N PRO A 94 0.08 -18.65 26.84
CA PRO A 94 -0.29 -19.28 28.10
C PRO A 94 -1.43 -18.53 28.80
N ARG A 95 -2.37 -19.26 29.41
CA ARG A 95 -3.58 -18.67 30.04
C ARG A 95 -3.25 -17.52 30.99
N ARG A 96 -2.21 -17.67 31.81
CA ARG A 96 -1.72 -16.66 32.76
C ARG A 96 -1.25 -15.33 32.14
N TRP A 97 -0.97 -15.29 30.83
CA TRP A 97 -0.55 -14.07 30.12
C TRP A 97 -1.70 -13.40 29.36
N ARG A 98 -2.75 -14.16 29.03
CA ARG A 98 -3.86 -13.67 28.19
C ARG A 98 -4.61 -12.53 28.87
N ASP A 99 -4.94 -12.70 30.14
CA ASP A 99 -5.80 -11.73 30.84
C ASP A 99 -5.14 -10.34 30.91
N ALA A 100 -3.84 -10.29 31.22
CA ALA A 100 -3.07 -9.05 31.25
C ALA A 100 -3.00 -8.37 29.87
N LEU A 101 -2.73 -9.14 28.81
CA LEU A 101 -2.64 -8.59 27.45
C LEU A 101 -4.00 -8.21 26.86
N ARG A 102 -5.08 -8.93 27.20
CA ARG A 102 -6.45 -8.55 26.80
C ARG A 102 -6.87 -7.25 27.49
N ALA A 103 -6.61 -7.12 28.80
CA ALA A 103 -6.88 -5.88 29.52
C ALA A 103 -6.11 -4.70 28.90
N HIS A 104 -4.84 -4.92 28.52
CA HIS A 104 -4.04 -3.92 27.82
C HIS A 104 -4.55 -3.61 26.40
N ALA A 105 -5.08 -4.60 25.70
CA ALA A 105 -5.70 -4.43 24.38
C ALA A 105 -6.93 -3.52 24.46
N GLU A 106 -7.83 -3.78 25.42
CA GLU A 106 -9.02 -2.96 25.64
C GLU A 106 -8.67 -1.52 26.02
N LEU A 107 -7.72 -1.34 26.93
CA LEU A 107 -7.20 -0.01 27.26
C LEU A 107 -6.65 0.70 26.02
N SER A 108 -5.90 -0.04 25.19
CA SER A 108 -5.28 0.55 24.02
C SER A 108 -6.26 0.90 22.91
N LYS A 109 -7.30 0.08 22.75
CA LYS A 109 -8.40 0.28 21.80
C LYS A 109 -9.24 1.52 22.11
N GLN A 110 -9.37 1.88 23.39
CA GLN A 110 -10.03 3.11 23.83
C GLN A 110 -9.23 4.37 23.47
N GLY A 111 -7.91 4.26 23.24
CA GLY A 111 -7.04 5.38 22.84
C GLY A 111 -6.90 6.49 23.89
N ALA A 112 -7.45 6.32 25.09
CA ALA A 112 -7.39 7.29 26.17
C ALA A 112 -6.02 7.25 26.86
N ARG A 113 -5.34 8.40 26.92
CA ARG A 113 -4.08 8.52 27.67
C ARG A 113 -4.35 8.30 29.16
N VAL A 114 -3.95 7.15 29.67
CA VAL A 114 -3.90 6.89 31.11
C VAL A 114 -2.49 7.18 31.61
N LYS A 115 -2.40 7.96 32.70
CA LYS A 115 -1.12 8.33 33.31
C LYS A 115 -0.32 7.06 33.61
N ALA A 116 0.94 7.00 33.15
CA ALA A 116 1.86 5.87 33.27
C ALA A 116 1.54 4.61 32.43
N ALA A 117 0.46 4.56 31.64
CA ALA A 117 0.17 3.44 30.76
C ALA A 117 0.52 3.77 29.30
N ARG A 118 1.47 3.03 28.72
CA ARG A 118 1.84 3.17 27.31
C ARG A 118 0.79 2.48 26.44
N ILE A 119 0.07 3.23 25.61
CA ILE A 119 -0.88 2.65 24.65
C ILE A 119 -0.13 1.98 23.50
N TRP A 120 -0.59 0.79 23.09
CA TRP A 120 -0.05 0.08 21.94
C TRP A 120 -1.01 0.10 20.75
N SER A 121 -0.47 0.19 19.54
CA SER A 121 -1.28 -0.10 18.36
C SER A 121 -1.63 -1.59 18.27
N ALA A 122 -2.76 -1.91 17.66
CA ALA A 122 -3.17 -3.29 17.39
C ALA A 122 -2.05 -4.11 16.72
N ALA A 123 -1.35 -3.52 15.74
CA ALA A 123 -0.23 -4.16 15.06
C ALA A 123 0.96 -4.42 16.00
N HIS A 124 1.27 -3.50 16.92
CA HIS A 124 2.33 -3.70 17.90
C HIS A 124 1.95 -4.78 18.91
N LEU A 125 0.75 -4.72 19.47
CA LEU A 125 0.21 -5.73 20.39
C LEU A 125 0.23 -7.13 19.76
N ARG A 126 -0.26 -7.27 18.53
CA ARG A 126 -0.20 -8.51 17.77
C ARG A 126 1.24 -9.04 17.64
N ASN A 127 2.19 -8.17 17.30
CA ASN A 127 3.58 -8.56 17.15
C ASN A 127 4.23 -8.97 18.49
N VAL A 128 3.89 -8.29 19.58
CA VAL A 128 4.31 -8.69 20.93
C VAL A 128 3.75 -10.07 21.26
N ALA A 129 2.45 -10.31 21.08
CA ALA A 129 1.84 -11.61 21.32
C ALA A 129 2.46 -12.74 20.46
N LEU A 130 2.71 -12.49 19.17
CA LEU A 130 3.36 -13.48 18.30
C LEU A 130 4.80 -13.79 18.72
N VAL A 131 5.56 -12.79 19.17
CA VAL A 131 6.94 -13.01 19.65
C VAL A 131 6.95 -13.71 21.01
N LEU A 132 6.02 -13.37 21.91
CA LEU A 132 5.86 -14.06 23.19
C LEU A 132 5.50 -15.54 23.01
N ALA A 133 4.64 -15.87 22.04
CA ALA A 133 4.33 -17.26 21.72
C ALA A 133 5.58 -18.04 21.27
N ARG A 134 6.40 -17.43 20.41
CA ARG A 134 7.68 -18.03 19.98
C ARG A 134 8.71 -18.15 21.09
N TRP A 135 8.68 -17.21 22.04
CA TRP A 135 9.52 -17.27 23.24
C TRP A 135 9.10 -18.44 24.13
N VAL A 136 7.80 -18.67 24.32
CA VAL A 136 7.28 -19.85 25.03
C VAL A 136 7.76 -21.14 24.35
N ASP A 137 7.59 -21.25 23.03
CA ASP A 137 8.06 -22.43 22.28
C ASP A 137 9.56 -22.67 22.47
N HIS A 138 10.37 -21.60 22.49
CA HIS A 138 11.81 -21.68 22.73
C HIS A 138 12.14 -22.13 24.16
N CYS A 139 11.47 -21.57 25.17
CA CYS A 139 11.64 -21.94 26.57
C CYS A 139 11.29 -23.42 26.77
N ASP A 140 10.15 -23.87 26.24
CA ASP A 140 9.69 -25.24 26.36
C ASP A 140 10.67 -26.23 25.69
N THR A 141 11.13 -25.91 24.47
CA THR A 141 12.09 -26.75 23.74
C THR A 141 13.46 -26.80 24.43
N SER A 142 13.86 -25.71 25.10
CA SER A 142 15.18 -25.59 25.73
C SER A 142 15.19 -25.93 27.22
N GLY A 143 14.04 -26.29 27.81
CA GLY A 143 13.90 -26.53 29.24
C GLY A 143 14.17 -25.29 30.12
N LEU A 144 13.94 -24.09 29.59
CA LEU A 144 14.20 -22.82 30.26
C LEU A 144 12.94 -22.27 30.94
N PRO A 145 13.06 -21.50 32.04
CA PRO A 145 11.93 -20.79 32.61
C PRO A 145 11.42 -19.73 31.61
N MET A 146 10.10 -19.53 31.57
CA MET A 146 9.50 -18.51 30.69
C MET A 146 9.84 -17.08 31.10
N THR A 147 10.23 -16.81 32.35
CA THR A 147 10.67 -15.48 32.76
C THR A 147 12.06 -15.22 32.16
N PRO A 148 12.25 -14.16 31.35
CA PRO A 148 13.52 -13.91 30.71
C PRO A 148 14.59 -13.53 31.73
N THR A 149 15.78 -14.09 31.54
CA THR A 149 17.03 -13.65 32.15
C THR A 149 17.94 -13.12 31.04
N GLY A 150 19.00 -12.38 31.38
CA GLY A 150 19.96 -11.93 30.37
C GLY A 150 20.48 -13.10 29.53
N ALA A 151 20.84 -14.21 30.17
CA ALA A 151 21.35 -15.40 29.49
C ALA A 151 20.31 -16.06 28.57
N SER A 152 19.06 -16.25 29.02
CA SER A 152 18.04 -16.89 28.18
C SER A 152 17.58 -15.99 27.03
N LEU A 153 17.51 -14.67 27.27
CA LEU A 153 17.15 -13.70 26.24
C LEU A 153 18.24 -13.59 25.16
N ASP A 154 19.51 -13.58 25.56
CA ASP A 154 20.64 -13.54 24.62
C ASP A 154 20.75 -14.83 23.80
N ALA A 155 20.55 -15.99 24.43
CA ALA A 155 20.49 -17.27 23.73
C ALA A 155 19.38 -17.30 22.67
N TYR A 156 18.19 -16.81 23.02
CA TYR A 156 17.09 -16.70 22.06
C TYR A 156 17.41 -15.71 20.93
N ALA A 157 17.91 -14.52 21.25
CA ALA A 157 18.28 -13.52 20.25
C ALA A 157 19.36 -14.05 19.29
N SER A 158 20.36 -14.76 19.81
CA SER A 158 21.38 -15.48 19.02
C SER A 158 20.75 -16.51 18.09
N ALA A 159 19.82 -17.33 18.59
CA ALA A 159 19.09 -18.30 17.77
C ALA A 159 18.24 -17.62 16.67
N ILE A 160 17.69 -16.42 16.92
CA ILE A 160 17.03 -15.62 15.88
C ILE A 160 18.05 -15.11 14.86
N ALA A 161 19.18 -14.57 15.29
CA ALA A 161 20.20 -14.00 14.42
C ALA A 161 20.81 -15.07 13.48
N ASN A 162 20.90 -16.33 13.91
CA ASN A 162 21.36 -17.43 13.05
C ASN A 162 20.44 -17.72 11.85
N ARG A 163 19.18 -17.29 11.89
CA ARG A 163 18.17 -17.53 10.84
C ARG A 163 17.60 -16.25 10.23
N ALA A 164 18.04 -15.09 10.71
CA ALA A 164 17.53 -13.77 10.33
C ALA A 164 18.64 -12.71 10.50
N SER A 165 18.28 -11.43 10.60
CA SER A 165 19.23 -10.35 10.87
C SER A 165 19.35 -10.05 12.37
N ALA A 166 20.47 -9.43 12.80
CA ALA A 166 20.57 -8.92 14.17
C ALA A 166 19.49 -7.90 14.50
N ARG A 167 19.01 -7.15 13.50
CA ARG A 167 17.84 -6.27 13.65
C ARG A 167 16.60 -7.04 14.08
N THR A 168 16.34 -8.21 13.48
CA THR A 168 15.18 -9.04 13.84
C THR A 168 15.32 -9.61 15.25
N ALA A 169 16.53 -10.06 15.61
CA ALA A 169 16.84 -10.53 16.96
C ALA A 169 16.60 -9.44 18.02
N SER A 170 17.17 -8.25 17.80
CA SER A 170 16.97 -7.06 18.63
C SER A 170 15.50 -6.69 18.80
N ASP A 171 14.76 -6.63 17.69
CA ASP A 171 13.33 -6.35 17.67
C ASP A 171 12.51 -7.37 18.49
N TYR A 172 12.88 -8.65 18.44
CA TYR A 172 12.18 -9.71 19.15
C TYR A 172 12.50 -9.64 20.64
N ALA A 173 13.76 -9.48 21.02
CA ALA A 173 14.17 -9.31 22.41
C ALA A 173 13.45 -8.11 23.07
N ALA A 174 13.41 -6.96 22.37
CA ALA A 174 12.70 -5.78 22.85
C ALA A 174 11.18 -6.00 23.02
N ARG A 175 10.55 -6.78 22.12
CA ARG A 175 9.12 -7.12 22.21
C ARG A 175 8.82 -8.08 23.35
N ILE A 176 9.72 -9.01 23.68
CA ILE A 176 9.60 -9.86 24.86
C ILE A 176 9.55 -8.98 26.11
N LEU A 177 10.51 -8.08 26.30
CA LEU A 177 10.53 -7.19 27.47
C LEU A 177 9.31 -6.26 27.53
N SER A 178 8.87 -5.74 26.37
CA SER A 178 7.64 -4.95 26.30
C SER A 178 6.43 -5.78 26.77
N GLY A 179 6.32 -7.03 26.34
CA GLY A 179 5.30 -7.97 26.80
C GLY A 179 5.36 -8.22 28.31
N PHE A 180 6.57 -8.45 28.85
CA PHE A 180 6.77 -8.70 30.27
C PHE A 180 6.43 -7.50 31.16
N SER A 181 6.62 -6.27 30.68
CA SER A 181 6.16 -5.08 31.42
C SER A 181 4.65 -5.03 31.65
N ILE A 182 3.87 -5.77 30.84
CA ILE A 182 2.41 -5.89 30.98
C ILE A 182 2.04 -7.16 31.76
N ILE A 183 2.67 -8.29 31.45
CA ILE A 183 2.35 -9.61 32.02
C ILE A 183 2.78 -9.72 33.49
N ALA A 184 3.90 -9.11 33.85
CA ALA A 184 4.45 -9.12 35.20
C ALA A 184 4.80 -7.69 35.61
N PRO A 185 3.80 -6.87 36.02
CA PRO A 185 4.04 -5.51 36.49
C PRO A 185 5.08 -5.51 37.62
N GLY A 186 6.14 -4.71 37.47
CA GLY A 186 7.26 -4.67 38.41
C GLY A 186 8.46 -5.54 38.02
N PHE A 187 8.37 -6.36 36.96
CA PHE A 187 9.53 -7.02 36.39
C PHE A 187 10.53 -5.97 35.85
N SER A 188 11.77 -6.05 36.34
CA SER A 188 12.92 -5.27 35.86
C SER A 188 14.15 -6.17 35.88
N SER A 189 15.01 -6.04 34.87
CA SER A 189 16.26 -6.80 34.78
C SER A 189 17.27 -6.04 33.95
N GLU A 190 18.26 -5.44 34.61
CA GLU A 190 19.35 -4.72 33.94
C GLU A 190 20.11 -5.60 32.94
N ALA A 191 20.25 -6.90 33.25
CA ALA A 191 20.87 -7.86 32.36
C ALA A 191 20.06 -8.04 31.05
N CYS A 192 18.74 -8.09 31.13
CA CYS A 192 17.88 -8.16 29.94
C CYS A 192 17.92 -6.85 29.14
N ASP A 193 17.92 -5.70 29.83
CA ASP A 193 18.01 -4.39 29.17
C ASP A 193 19.34 -4.22 28.43
N PHE A 194 20.44 -4.67 29.06
CA PHE A 194 21.75 -4.73 28.43
C PHE A 194 21.73 -5.57 27.15
N VAL A 195 21.16 -6.78 27.19
CA VAL A 195 21.06 -7.66 26.01
C VAL A 195 20.27 -6.99 24.88
N VAL A 196 19.13 -6.37 25.19
CA VAL A 196 18.35 -5.64 24.17
C VAL A 196 19.17 -4.51 23.55
N GLN A 197 19.92 -3.77 24.37
CA GLN A 197 20.75 -2.67 23.90
C GLN A 197 21.94 -3.14 23.07
N ASP A 198 22.65 -4.19 23.50
CA ASP A 198 23.76 -4.79 22.76
C ASP A 198 23.30 -5.29 21.38
N TRP A 199 22.17 -6.02 21.31
CA TRP A 199 21.62 -6.44 20.03
C TRP A 199 21.17 -5.28 19.14
N LYS A 200 20.70 -4.16 19.71
CA LYS A 200 20.41 -2.93 18.93
C LYS A 200 21.69 -2.36 18.34
N GLU A 201 22.79 -2.34 19.09
CA GLU A 201 24.08 -1.82 18.64
C GLU A 201 24.70 -2.71 17.56
N ARG A 202 24.63 -4.04 17.71
CA ARG A 202 25.01 -5.00 16.66
C ARG A 202 24.22 -4.76 15.38
N ALA A 203 22.89 -4.64 15.50
CA ALA A 203 22.02 -4.34 14.37
C ALA A 203 22.28 -2.97 13.72
N ALA A 204 22.78 -1.99 14.48
CA ALA A 204 23.18 -0.70 13.94
C ALA A 204 24.50 -0.80 13.16
N LYS A 205 25.49 -1.53 13.70
CA LYS A 205 26.79 -1.78 13.05
C LYS A 205 26.65 -2.60 11.76
N GLU A 206 25.79 -3.61 11.74
CA GLU A 206 25.49 -4.39 10.53
C GLU A 206 24.80 -3.55 9.43
N GLY A 207 24.13 -2.46 9.81
CA GLY A 207 23.36 -1.64 8.90
C GLY A 207 22.08 -2.32 8.39
N SER A 208 21.48 -1.73 7.36
CA SER A 208 20.26 -2.27 6.75
C SER A 208 20.62 -3.05 5.50
N SER A 209 20.54 -4.39 5.56
CA SER A 209 20.78 -5.28 4.41
C SER A 209 19.84 -5.03 3.21
N THR A 210 18.75 -4.28 3.42
CA THR A 210 17.76 -3.95 2.39
C THR A 210 17.90 -2.54 1.83
N LYS A 211 18.85 -1.73 2.31
CA LYS A 211 19.15 -0.38 1.82
C LYS A 211 20.48 -0.43 1.06
N THR A 212 20.43 -0.72 -0.24
CA THR A 212 21.62 -0.67 -1.11
C THR A 212 21.52 0.53 -2.05
N GLY A 213 22.66 1.17 -2.34
CA GLY A 213 22.73 2.28 -3.30
C GLY A 213 22.28 1.88 -4.71
N SER A 214 22.33 0.60 -5.04
CA SER A 214 21.82 0.04 -6.30
C SER A 214 20.31 0.23 -6.50
N GLN A 215 19.55 0.64 -5.48
CA GLN A 215 18.11 0.92 -5.56
C GLN A 215 17.79 2.41 -5.77
N LEU A 216 18.81 3.26 -5.92
CA LEU A 216 18.65 4.66 -6.27
C LEU A 216 18.29 4.76 -7.75
N VAL A 217 17.05 5.18 -8.00
CA VAL A 217 16.50 5.42 -9.33
C VAL A 217 15.90 6.82 -9.29
N GLY A 218 16.31 7.68 -10.23
CA GLY A 218 15.83 9.06 -10.31
C GLY A 218 14.31 9.10 -10.42
N VAL A 219 13.69 9.97 -9.63
CA VAL A 219 12.24 9.98 -9.42
C VAL A 219 11.47 10.35 -10.67
N ARG A 220 12.05 11.18 -11.53
CA ARG A 220 11.48 11.50 -12.85
C ARG A 220 11.27 10.24 -13.68
N ARG A 221 12.24 9.32 -13.69
CA ARG A 221 12.12 8.07 -14.45
C ARG A 221 10.97 7.20 -13.94
N ILE A 222 10.72 7.20 -12.63
CA ILE A 222 9.58 6.49 -12.03
C ILE A 222 8.25 7.19 -12.37
N TYR A 223 8.23 8.54 -12.33
CA TYR A 223 7.07 9.34 -12.71
C TYR A 223 6.68 9.11 -14.18
N ASP A 224 7.66 9.19 -15.09
CA ASP A 224 7.47 8.96 -16.53
C ASP A 224 7.00 7.53 -16.82
N LEU A 225 7.59 6.52 -16.17
CA LEU A 225 7.09 5.14 -16.25
C LEU A 225 5.61 5.05 -15.86
N GLY A 226 5.18 5.84 -14.88
CA GLY A 226 3.76 5.95 -14.52
C GLY A 226 2.88 6.33 -15.72
N PHE A 227 3.29 7.33 -16.49
CA PHE A 227 2.56 7.77 -17.68
C PHE A 227 2.72 6.81 -18.86
N GLU A 228 3.89 6.22 -19.06
CA GLU A 228 4.11 5.18 -20.08
C GLU A 228 3.14 4.00 -19.89
N LEU A 229 2.91 3.58 -18.64
CA LEU A 229 1.91 2.55 -18.33
C LEU A 229 0.47 3.01 -18.64
N MET A 230 0.14 4.29 -18.40
CA MET A 230 -1.17 4.83 -18.78
C MET A 230 -1.33 4.86 -20.31
N ASP A 231 -0.30 5.27 -21.04
CA ASP A 231 -0.28 5.29 -22.50
C ASP A 231 -0.40 3.88 -23.10
N ALA A 232 0.32 2.91 -22.52
CA ALA A 232 0.19 1.51 -22.89
C ALA A 232 -1.24 0.99 -22.64
N ALA A 233 -1.89 1.40 -21.54
CA ALA A 233 -3.29 1.06 -21.27
C ALA A 233 -4.25 1.74 -22.25
N ARG A 234 -3.97 2.96 -22.71
CA ARG A 234 -4.72 3.69 -23.75
C ARG A 234 -4.65 2.98 -25.09
N ALA A 235 -3.44 2.55 -25.49
CA ALA A 235 -3.15 1.91 -26.77
C ALA A 235 -3.68 0.47 -26.91
N ARG A 236 -4.25 -0.12 -25.85
CA ARG A 236 -4.82 -1.47 -25.93
C ARG A 236 -6.04 -1.51 -26.84
N THR A 237 -6.08 -2.52 -27.70
CA THR A 237 -7.22 -2.84 -28.57
C THR A 237 -8.49 -3.19 -27.80
N VAL A 238 -8.39 -3.54 -26.51
CA VAL A 238 -9.51 -3.88 -25.65
C VAL A 238 -9.41 -3.14 -24.32
N ARG A 239 -10.47 -2.41 -23.97
CA ARG A 239 -10.63 -1.76 -22.66
C ARG A 239 -11.20 -2.74 -21.62
N GLY A 240 -10.38 -3.72 -21.23
CA GLY A 240 -10.73 -4.74 -20.24
C GLY A 240 -10.00 -4.60 -18.91
N PRO A 241 -10.15 -5.59 -18.00
CA PRO A 241 -9.51 -5.58 -16.68
C PRO A 241 -7.99 -5.42 -16.71
N GLN A 242 -7.33 -5.85 -17.80
CA GLN A 242 -5.89 -5.68 -17.93
C GLN A 242 -5.50 -4.23 -18.27
N ALA A 243 -6.25 -3.55 -19.15
CA ALA A 243 -6.05 -2.12 -19.42
C ALA A 243 -6.27 -1.30 -18.15
N ALA A 244 -7.34 -1.60 -17.41
CA ALA A 244 -7.64 -0.94 -16.13
C ALA A 244 -6.54 -1.13 -15.08
N LYS A 245 -5.98 -2.35 -14.96
CA LYS A 245 -4.84 -2.62 -14.08
C LYS A 245 -3.62 -1.81 -14.46
N GLU A 246 -3.30 -1.77 -15.74
CA GLU A 246 -2.12 -1.09 -16.26
C GLU A 246 -2.22 0.42 -16.03
N PHE A 247 -3.38 1.03 -16.31
CA PHE A 247 -3.64 2.44 -16.00
C PHE A 247 -3.57 2.72 -14.49
N ARG A 248 -4.24 1.90 -13.65
CA ARG A 248 -4.19 2.01 -12.18
C ARG A 248 -2.74 1.94 -11.66
N ASN A 249 -1.94 1.05 -12.24
CA ASN A 249 -0.54 0.89 -11.87
C ASN A 249 0.30 2.11 -12.27
N GLY A 250 -0.01 2.72 -13.42
CA GLY A 250 0.56 4.00 -13.82
C GLY A 250 0.25 5.11 -12.81
N ILE A 251 -1.03 5.23 -12.41
CA ILE A 251 -1.48 6.19 -11.39
C ILE A 251 -0.75 5.97 -10.07
N LEU A 252 -0.54 4.71 -9.67
CA LEU A 252 0.21 4.38 -8.45
C LEU A 252 1.63 4.98 -8.48
N LEU A 253 2.37 4.80 -9.57
CA LEU A 253 3.76 5.28 -9.66
C LEU A 253 3.84 6.81 -9.77
N ALA A 254 3.01 7.41 -10.63
CA ALA A 254 2.98 8.85 -10.82
C ALA A 254 2.57 9.57 -9.52
N LEU A 255 1.46 9.15 -8.91
CA LEU A 255 0.98 9.76 -7.67
C LEU A 255 1.89 9.46 -6.47
N ALA A 256 2.47 8.26 -6.35
CA ALA A 256 3.42 7.98 -5.26
C ALA A 256 4.72 8.79 -5.38
N THR A 257 5.07 9.27 -6.57
CA THR A 257 6.21 10.15 -6.77
C THR A 257 5.87 11.59 -6.39
N ALA A 258 4.73 12.10 -6.84
CA ALA A 258 4.23 13.43 -6.48
C ALA A 258 3.85 13.55 -4.99
N LEU A 259 3.39 12.45 -4.39
CA LEU A 259 2.95 12.34 -3.02
C LEU A 259 3.64 11.13 -2.36
N PRO A 260 4.90 11.27 -1.90
CA PRO A 260 5.74 10.16 -1.41
C PRO A 260 5.32 9.64 -0.03
N GLN A 261 4.08 9.19 0.09
CA GLN A 261 3.50 8.67 1.32
C GLN A 261 3.77 7.16 1.50
N ARG A 262 3.67 6.70 2.74
CA ARG A 262 3.80 5.27 3.05
C ARG A 262 2.69 4.48 2.37
N ALA A 263 2.97 3.21 2.06
CA ALA A 263 2.02 2.35 1.36
C ALA A 263 0.65 2.21 2.08
N ARG A 264 0.61 2.29 3.42
CA ARG A 264 -0.64 2.42 4.21
C ARG A 264 -1.50 3.59 3.76
N ALA A 265 -0.92 4.79 3.73
CA ALA A 265 -1.59 6.02 3.32
C ALA A 265 -2.00 5.96 1.84
N MET A 266 -1.13 5.46 0.97
CA MET A 266 -1.44 5.27 -0.45
C MET A 266 -2.62 4.30 -0.65
N SER A 267 -2.70 3.20 0.11
CA SER A 267 -3.84 2.27 0.05
C SER A 267 -5.15 2.87 0.57
N ALA A 268 -5.10 3.98 1.30
CA ALA A 268 -6.28 4.63 1.84
C ALA A 268 -6.86 5.72 0.92
N LEU A 269 -6.24 5.96 -0.24
CA LEU A 269 -6.74 6.93 -1.21
C LEU A 269 -8.05 6.45 -1.83
N ALA A 270 -9.06 7.31 -1.77
CA ALA A 270 -10.41 7.08 -2.25
C ALA A 270 -11.00 8.38 -2.80
N SER A 271 -11.56 8.31 -4.00
CA SER A 271 -12.19 9.43 -4.68
C SER A 271 -13.37 9.97 -3.87
N GLY A 272 -13.47 11.29 -3.76
CA GLY A 272 -14.53 11.99 -3.03
C GLY A 272 -14.45 11.84 -1.51
N THR A 273 -13.41 11.19 -0.97
CA THR A 273 -13.22 11.04 0.49
C THR A 273 -11.85 11.54 0.91
N THR A 274 -10.78 10.87 0.46
CA THR A 274 -9.40 11.21 0.82
C THR A 274 -8.60 11.80 -0.34
N LEU A 275 -9.15 11.75 -1.55
CA LEU A 275 -8.66 12.44 -2.74
C LEU A 275 -9.82 13.17 -3.41
N HIS A 276 -9.61 14.46 -3.70
CA HIS A 276 -10.59 15.32 -4.40
C HIS A 276 -9.88 16.06 -5.52
N LEU A 277 -10.50 16.09 -6.71
CA LEU A 277 -10.13 17.02 -7.78
C LEU A 277 -10.92 18.30 -7.53
N ILE A 278 -10.25 19.42 -7.25
CA ILE A 278 -10.90 20.66 -6.77
C ILE A 278 -10.89 21.80 -7.79
N GLY A 279 -10.58 21.50 -9.06
CA GLY A 279 -10.43 22.50 -10.13
C GLY A 279 -8.99 22.99 -10.29
N ASP A 280 -8.74 23.81 -11.32
CA ASP A 280 -7.45 24.45 -11.61
C ASP A 280 -6.25 23.50 -11.54
N ASN A 281 -6.41 22.31 -12.12
CA ASN A 281 -5.37 21.28 -12.14
C ASN A 281 -4.83 20.92 -10.74
N THR A 282 -5.68 21.02 -9.71
CA THR A 282 -5.30 20.81 -8.32
C THR A 282 -5.99 19.59 -7.71
N ILE A 283 -5.17 18.73 -7.10
CA ILE A 283 -5.56 17.55 -6.35
C ILE A 283 -5.43 17.87 -4.86
N ARG A 284 -6.53 17.74 -4.12
CA ARG A 284 -6.52 17.78 -2.66
C ARG A 284 -6.46 16.38 -2.10
N ILE A 285 -5.44 16.14 -1.29
CA ILE A 285 -5.27 14.91 -0.52
C ILE A 285 -5.58 15.22 0.94
N TRP A 286 -6.54 14.51 1.50
CA TRP A 286 -6.93 14.61 2.90
C TRP A 286 -6.96 13.22 3.53
N LEU A 287 -6.01 12.95 4.43
CA LEU A 287 -5.86 11.66 5.08
C LEU A 287 -6.06 11.80 6.58
N PRO A 288 -7.13 11.22 7.15
CA PRO A 288 -7.30 11.14 8.60
C PRO A 288 -6.08 10.55 9.31
N ALA A 289 -5.80 11.05 10.52
CA ALA A 289 -4.67 10.61 11.33
C ALA A 289 -4.64 9.08 11.55
N HIS A 290 -5.79 8.43 11.71
CA HIS A 290 -5.89 6.97 11.89
C HIS A 290 -5.42 6.14 10.66
N LEU A 291 -5.39 6.75 9.46
CA LEU A 291 -4.88 6.13 8.24
C LEU A 291 -3.36 6.32 8.09
N LEU A 292 -2.76 7.22 8.87
CA LEU A 292 -1.33 7.46 8.90
C LEU A 292 -0.62 6.48 9.85
N LYS A 293 0.70 6.38 9.72
CA LYS A 293 1.54 5.65 10.66
C LYS A 293 1.96 6.61 11.79
N LEU A 294 1.04 6.77 12.75
CA LEU A 294 1.20 7.53 13.99
C LEU A 294 1.10 6.60 15.20
N SER A 295 1.48 7.10 16.38
CA SER A 295 1.19 6.38 17.63
C SER A 295 -0.32 6.30 17.86
N GLU A 296 -0.78 5.31 18.62
CA GLU A 296 -2.23 5.05 18.76
C GLU A 296 -2.99 6.24 19.36
N ASP A 297 -2.37 6.93 20.33
CA ASP A 297 -2.93 8.12 20.97
C ASP A 297 -2.98 9.36 20.05
N GLN A 298 -2.30 9.32 18.90
CA GLN A 298 -2.29 10.37 17.89
C GLN A 298 -3.25 10.08 16.73
N LYS A 299 -3.89 8.91 16.69
CA LYS A 299 -4.78 8.53 15.58
C LYS A 299 -6.10 9.32 15.53
N ASN A 300 -6.42 10.04 16.60
CA ASN A 300 -7.53 11.00 16.67
C ASN A 300 -7.06 12.46 16.49
N GLY A 301 -5.81 12.67 16.07
CA GLY A 301 -5.23 14.00 15.87
C GLY A 301 -5.51 14.60 14.48
N GLU A 302 -4.77 15.66 14.17
CA GLU A 302 -4.89 16.40 12.91
C GLU A 302 -4.68 15.51 11.68
N PRO A 303 -5.50 15.68 10.63
CA PRO A 303 -5.31 14.97 9.37
C PRO A 303 -4.03 15.44 8.67
N PHE A 304 -3.53 14.58 7.79
CA PHE A 304 -2.54 14.99 6.80
C PHE A 304 -3.28 15.59 5.60
N GLU A 305 -2.92 16.82 5.25
CA GLU A 305 -3.48 17.51 4.10
C GLU A 305 -2.38 18.03 3.17
N ARG A 306 -2.58 17.84 1.87
CA ARG A 306 -1.72 18.36 0.80
C ARG A 306 -2.53 18.77 -0.41
N LEU A 307 -2.05 19.82 -1.07
CA LEU A 307 -2.47 20.23 -2.40
C LEU A 307 -1.34 19.88 -3.36
N LEU A 308 -1.69 19.31 -4.51
CA LEU A 308 -0.78 18.99 -5.59
C LEU A 308 -1.33 19.66 -6.85
N THR A 309 -0.58 20.57 -7.45
CA THR A 309 -0.96 21.19 -8.72
C THR A 309 -0.17 20.53 -9.83
N SER A 310 -0.86 19.81 -10.71
CA SER A 310 -0.29 19.17 -11.90
C SER A 310 -1.42 18.90 -12.87
N GLN A 311 -1.37 19.58 -14.02
CA GLN A 311 -2.33 19.35 -15.10
C GLN A 311 -2.28 17.89 -15.56
N LYS A 312 -1.06 17.39 -15.80
CA LYS A 312 -0.82 16.04 -16.32
C LYS A 312 -1.38 14.97 -15.38
N LEU A 313 -1.20 15.12 -14.07
CA LEU A 313 -1.69 14.17 -13.08
C LEU A 313 -3.20 14.29 -12.85
N CYS A 314 -3.75 15.50 -12.86
CA CYS A 314 -5.20 15.73 -12.76
C CYS A 314 -5.95 15.07 -13.92
N GLU A 315 -5.55 15.36 -15.16
CA GLU A 315 -6.16 14.78 -16.37
C GLU A 315 -6.09 13.24 -16.34
N ALA A 316 -4.96 12.69 -15.90
CA ALA A 316 -4.80 11.25 -15.77
C ALA A 316 -5.70 10.63 -14.69
N ILE A 317 -5.86 11.29 -13.53
CA ILE A 317 -6.73 10.81 -12.46
C ILE A 317 -8.20 10.92 -12.89
N GLU A 318 -8.60 12.01 -13.52
CA GLU A 318 -9.95 12.19 -14.05
C GLU A 318 -10.28 11.10 -15.08
N GLU A 319 -9.42 10.89 -16.07
CA GLU A 319 -9.58 9.82 -17.06
C GLU A 319 -9.64 8.44 -16.39
N TYR A 320 -8.78 8.20 -15.40
CA TYR A 320 -8.81 6.96 -14.64
C TYR A 320 -10.17 6.76 -13.96
N LEU A 321 -10.66 7.76 -13.23
CA LEU A 321 -11.91 7.69 -12.47
C LEU A 321 -13.12 7.51 -13.38
N GLU A 322 -13.13 8.13 -14.55
CA GLU A 322 -14.25 8.05 -15.50
C GLU A 322 -14.22 6.78 -16.35
N LYS A 323 -13.06 6.43 -16.91
CA LYS A 323 -12.98 5.44 -18.00
C LYS A 323 -12.45 4.08 -17.58
N PHE A 324 -11.53 4.02 -16.61
CA PHE A 324 -10.83 2.78 -16.26
C PHE A 324 -11.23 2.23 -14.90
N ARG A 325 -11.49 3.10 -13.92
CA ARG A 325 -11.87 2.75 -12.55
C ARG A 325 -13.20 1.97 -12.52
N PRO A 326 -14.24 2.30 -13.31
CA PRO A 326 -15.50 1.55 -13.30
C PRO A 326 -15.34 0.09 -13.81
N ILE A 327 -14.25 -0.23 -14.52
CA ILE A 327 -13.96 -1.60 -14.98
C ILE A 327 -13.69 -2.54 -13.80
N PHE A 328 -13.24 -1.99 -12.66
CA PHE A 328 -13.12 -2.78 -11.45
C PHE A 328 -14.49 -2.97 -10.80
N ASP A 329 -15.09 -1.90 -10.30
CA ASP A 329 -16.37 -1.90 -9.58
C ASP A 329 -16.82 -0.45 -9.33
N ASP A 330 -17.96 -0.30 -8.66
CA ASP A 330 -18.58 0.98 -8.32
C ASP A 330 -18.02 1.62 -7.03
N GLY A 331 -16.91 1.09 -6.49
CA GLY A 331 -16.30 1.56 -5.26
C GLY A 331 -15.48 2.85 -5.44
N THR A 332 -15.11 3.49 -4.32
CA THR A 332 -14.39 4.77 -4.32
C THR A 332 -12.88 4.63 -4.20
N PHE A 333 -12.35 3.48 -3.78
CA PHE A 333 -10.90 3.28 -3.61
C PHE A 333 -10.15 3.55 -4.91
N LEU A 334 -9.08 4.34 -4.84
CA LEU A 334 -8.26 4.67 -6.01
C LEU A 334 -7.53 3.42 -6.54
N PHE A 335 -7.12 2.53 -5.65
CA PHE A 335 -6.41 1.28 -6.00
C PHE A 335 -7.25 0.04 -5.65
N PRO A 336 -8.32 -0.26 -6.40
CA PRO A 336 -9.17 -1.41 -6.13
C PRO A 336 -8.47 -2.74 -6.41
N SER A 337 -8.86 -3.78 -5.68
CA SER A 337 -8.44 -5.15 -5.89
C SER A 337 -8.94 -5.67 -7.23
N SER A 338 -8.06 -6.37 -7.93
CA SER A 338 -8.43 -7.06 -9.16
C SER A 338 -9.05 -8.45 -8.93
N LEU A 339 -8.99 -8.94 -7.70
CA LEU A 339 -9.39 -10.30 -7.33
C LEU A 339 -10.69 -10.34 -6.53
N ASN A 340 -10.97 -9.28 -5.77
CA ASN A 340 -12.18 -9.19 -4.95
C ASN A 340 -12.87 -7.87 -5.26
N ARG A 341 -14.20 -7.92 -5.43
CA ARG A 341 -15.01 -6.72 -5.65
C ARG A 341 -15.11 -5.91 -4.36
N GLY A 342 -15.09 -4.57 -4.46
CA GLY A 342 -15.29 -3.66 -3.32
C GLY A 342 -14.10 -3.55 -2.36
N GLU A 343 -13.05 -4.33 -2.58
CA GLU A 343 -11.87 -4.37 -1.72
C GLU A 343 -10.72 -3.56 -2.31
N VAL A 344 -9.88 -3.01 -1.44
CA VAL A 344 -8.69 -2.26 -1.83
C VAL A 344 -7.46 -3.16 -1.98
N VAL A 345 -6.51 -2.78 -2.83
CA VAL A 345 -5.19 -3.41 -2.82
C VAL A 345 -4.51 -3.13 -1.47
N THR A 346 -4.21 -4.19 -0.73
CA THR A 346 -3.55 -4.06 0.59
C THR A 346 -2.22 -3.31 0.50
N GLU A 347 -1.85 -2.60 1.57
CA GLU A 347 -0.53 -1.94 1.72
C GLU A 347 0.64 -2.83 1.27
N LYS A 348 0.69 -4.08 1.76
CA LYS A 348 1.76 -5.04 1.41
C LYS A 348 1.79 -5.35 -0.09
N HIS A 349 0.63 -5.43 -0.73
CA HIS A 349 0.56 -5.72 -2.16
C HIS A 349 0.87 -4.47 -3.00
N LEU A 350 0.47 -3.27 -2.58
CA LEU A 350 0.88 -2.02 -3.25
C LEU A 350 2.41 -1.86 -3.24
N GLY A 351 3.05 -2.09 -2.09
CA GLY A 351 4.51 -2.01 -1.99
C GLY A 351 5.23 -3.03 -2.88
N ARG A 352 4.66 -4.24 -3.02
CA ARG A 352 5.18 -5.25 -3.95
C ARG A 352 4.95 -4.86 -5.41
N LEU A 353 3.75 -4.40 -5.74
CA LEU A 353 3.35 -4.00 -7.08
C LEU A 353 4.27 -2.91 -7.64
N ALA A 354 4.55 -1.85 -6.87
CA ALA A 354 5.50 -0.81 -7.28
C ALA A 354 6.91 -1.39 -7.53
N GLY A 355 7.36 -2.29 -6.65
CA GLY A 355 8.64 -3.00 -6.82
C GLY A 355 8.67 -3.85 -8.09
N ASP A 356 7.62 -4.62 -8.37
CA ASP A 356 7.55 -5.50 -9.55
C ASP A 356 7.53 -4.70 -10.86
N LEU A 357 6.87 -3.52 -10.87
CA LEU A 357 6.81 -2.64 -12.03
C LEU A 357 8.18 -2.01 -12.33
N THR A 358 8.83 -1.48 -11.30
CA THR A 358 10.15 -0.84 -11.43
C THR A 358 11.25 -1.84 -11.75
N GLU A 359 11.19 -3.05 -11.17
CA GLU A 359 12.12 -4.13 -11.50
C GLU A 359 12.01 -4.54 -12.97
N ARG A 360 10.79 -4.64 -13.49
CA ARG A 360 10.56 -4.97 -14.91
C ARG A 360 11.06 -3.88 -15.85
N ALA A 361 10.90 -2.61 -15.48
CA ALA A 361 11.26 -1.47 -16.33
C ALA A 361 12.76 -1.12 -16.25
N PHE A 362 13.38 -1.27 -15.08
CA PHE A 362 14.73 -0.75 -14.80
C PHE A 362 15.74 -1.82 -14.41
N GLY A 363 15.33 -3.08 -14.27
CA GLY A 363 16.17 -4.15 -13.71
C GLY A 363 16.41 -4.02 -12.20
N VAL A 364 15.80 -3.01 -11.56
CA VAL A 364 16.01 -2.68 -10.15
C VAL A 364 14.67 -2.54 -9.44
N ARG A 365 14.50 -3.31 -8.36
CA ARG A 365 13.28 -3.29 -7.56
C ARG A 365 13.22 -2.08 -6.63
N VAL A 366 12.29 -1.15 -6.91
CA VAL A 366 11.99 0.03 -6.09
C VAL A 366 10.59 -0.08 -5.48
N SER A 367 10.50 -0.57 -4.25
CA SER A 367 9.22 -0.58 -3.49
C SER A 367 8.74 0.85 -3.18
N LEU A 368 7.46 1.05 -2.81
CA LEU A 368 6.96 2.37 -2.39
C LEU A 368 7.78 3.00 -1.24
N HIS A 369 8.33 2.19 -0.33
CA HIS A 369 9.20 2.70 0.72
C HIS A 369 10.54 3.21 0.17
N ARG A 370 11.09 2.52 -0.84
CA ARG A 370 12.32 2.93 -1.54
C ARG A 370 12.09 4.14 -2.43
N LEU A 371 10.97 4.18 -3.16
CA LEU A 371 10.55 5.32 -3.96
C LEU A 371 10.51 6.59 -3.10
N ARG A 372 9.93 6.50 -1.90
CA ARG A 372 9.92 7.59 -0.93
C ARG A 372 11.34 8.03 -0.51
N ASP A 373 12.26 7.09 -0.30
CA ASP A 373 13.66 7.41 0.01
C ASP A 373 14.36 8.08 -1.20
N ASN A 374 14.07 7.64 -2.44
CA ASN A 374 14.57 8.27 -3.67
C ASN A 374 14.02 9.70 -3.83
N VAL A 375 12.74 9.94 -3.55
CA VAL A 375 12.15 11.30 -3.53
C VAL A 375 12.82 12.20 -2.52
N ALA A 376 13.12 11.69 -1.33
CA ALA A 376 13.86 12.47 -0.34
C ALA A 376 15.29 12.81 -0.82
N THR A 377 15.94 11.89 -1.52
CA THR A 377 17.29 12.07 -2.07
C THR A 377 17.29 13.11 -3.19
N ASP A 378 16.46 12.92 -4.22
CA ASP A 378 16.33 13.87 -5.34
C ASP A 378 15.90 15.26 -4.84
N ALA A 379 14.95 15.35 -3.90
CA ALA A 379 14.57 16.62 -3.30
C ALA A 379 15.73 17.28 -2.52
N SER A 380 16.56 16.47 -1.83
CA SER A 380 17.71 16.98 -1.08
C SER A 380 18.81 17.52 -1.99
N GLU A 381 19.01 16.88 -3.14
CA GLU A 381 20.05 17.23 -4.10
C GLU A 381 19.65 18.37 -5.03
N LEU A 382 18.36 18.46 -5.38
CA LEU A 382 17.90 19.31 -6.48
C LEU A 382 17.11 20.53 -6.03
N LEU A 383 16.48 20.51 -4.85
CA LEU A 383 15.76 21.69 -4.34
C LEU A 383 16.68 22.59 -3.52
N SER A 384 16.41 23.89 -3.59
CA SER A 384 17.06 24.86 -2.70
C SER A 384 16.71 24.56 -1.23
N ALA A 385 17.71 24.50 -0.34
CA ALA A 385 17.53 24.01 1.04
C ALA A 385 16.95 22.58 1.12
N GLY A 386 17.35 21.72 0.18
CA GLY A 386 16.77 20.41 -0.08
C GLY A 386 16.59 19.50 1.14
N GLY A 387 17.56 19.45 2.06
CA GLY A 387 17.43 18.61 3.27
C GLY A 387 16.22 18.97 4.15
N ARG A 388 15.87 20.26 4.27
CA ARG A 388 14.68 20.71 5.00
C ARG A 388 13.41 20.42 4.19
N LYS A 389 13.44 20.68 2.90
CA LYS A 389 12.30 20.45 1.98
C LYS A 389 11.92 18.98 1.86
N ALA A 390 12.92 18.09 1.81
CA ALA A 390 12.72 16.65 1.84
C ALA A 390 11.96 16.22 3.10
N ALA A 391 12.29 16.76 4.28
CA ALA A 391 11.54 16.46 5.50
C ALA A 391 10.05 16.85 5.41
N TYR A 392 9.73 18.01 4.82
CA TYR A 392 8.35 18.46 4.61
C TYR A 392 7.58 17.61 3.59
N LEU A 393 8.20 17.21 2.48
CA LEU A 393 7.62 16.27 1.49
C LEU A 393 7.30 14.93 2.13
N LEU A 394 8.20 14.45 2.97
CA LEU A 394 8.02 13.21 3.70
C LEU A 394 7.01 13.34 4.84
N GLY A 395 6.69 14.54 5.33
CA GLY A 395 5.90 14.72 6.53
C GLY A 395 6.63 14.23 7.78
N HIS A 396 7.96 14.33 7.81
CA HIS A 396 8.74 14.12 9.01
C HIS A 396 8.62 15.36 9.90
N LYS A 397 8.09 15.19 11.11
CA LYS A 397 8.23 16.16 12.20
C LYS A 397 9.47 15.75 12.98
N ASP A 398 10.56 16.50 12.88
CA ASP A 398 11.62 16.41 13.88
C ASP A 398 11.69 17.71 14.69
N GLU A 399 11.98 17.54 15.98
CA GLU A 399 11.43 18.25 17.14
C GLU A 399 12.00 19.65 17.40
N ARG A 400 13.00 20.12 16.65
CA ARG A 400 13.68 21.38 17.03
C ARG A 400 13.00 22.66 16.58
N THR A 401 12.04 22.61 15.66
CA THR A 401 11.24 23.80 15.31
C THR A 401 10.06 23.37 14.45
N THR A 402 8.83 23.76 14.78
CA THR A 402 7.90 24.45 13.84
C THR A 402 6.58 24.78 14.55
N GLN A 403 6.28 26.08 14.56
CA GLN A 403 5.05 26.71 15.02
C GLN A 403 3.89 26.36 14.06
N ARG A 404 2.75 25.95 14.61
CA ARG A 404 1.55 25.37 13.95
C ARG A 404 0.82 26.21 12.87
N TYR A 405 1.32 27.37 12.47
CA TYR A 405 0.67 28.20 11.44
C TYR A 405 1.54 28.47 10.19
N TYR A 406 2.79 27.99 10.15
CA TYR A 406 3.70 28.13 9.00
C TYR A 406 3.95 26.82 8.22
N ASP A 407 3.45 25.68 8.74
CA ASP A 407 3.78 24.31 8.28
C ASP A 407 3.06 23.93 6.96
N HIS A 408 1.83 24.44 6.76
CA HIS A 408 1.00 24.06 5.60
C HIS A 408 1.43 24.76 4.31
N SER A 409 1.70 26.07 4.34
CA SER A 409 2.11 26.82 3.15
C SER A 409 3.48 26.39 2.64
N GLN A 410 4.43 26.09 3.53
CA GLN A 410 5.73 25.53 3.13
C GLN A 410 5.60 24.11 2.56
N GLY A 411 4.75 23.26 3.16
CA GLY A 411 4.50 21.92 2.63
C GLY A 411 3.89 21.92 1.22
N VAL A 412 2.98 22.86 0.94
CA VAL A 412 2.38 23.04 -0.40
C VAL A 412 3.42 23.57 -1.40
N ALA A 413 4.10 24.68 -1.08
CA ALA A 413 5.09 25.27 -1.97
C ALA A 413 6.23 24.30 -2.33
N VAL A 414 6.65 23.46 -1.38
CA VAL A 414 7.68 22.43 -1.64
C VAL A 414 7.14 21.29 -2.53
N ALA A 415 5.87 20.90 -2.36
CA ALA A 415 5.27 19.89 -3.22
C ALA A 415 5.10 20.40 -4.65
N GLU A 416 4.68 21.66 -4.82
CA GLU A 416 4.60 22.35 -6.12
C GLU A 416 5.98 22.45 -6.77
N GLU A 417 6.98 23.00 -6.09
CA GLU A 417 8.36 23.12 -6.61
C GLU A 417 8.93 21.76 -7.00
N PHE A 418 8.65 20.70 -6.23
CA PHE A 418 9.09 19.36 -6.56
C PHE A 418 8.35 18.78 -7.76
N ILE A 419 7.05 18.97 -7.88
CA ILE A 419 6.27 18.54 -9.06
C ILE A 419 6.76 19.27 -10.30
N ASP A 420 6.96 20.59 -10.24
CA ASP A 420 7.51 21.40 -11.33
C ASP A 420 8.90 20.90 -11.73
N LEU A 421 9.75 20.55 -10.76
CA LEU A 421 11.06 19.97 -11.01
C LEU A 421 10.95 18.60 -11.71
N VAL A 422 10.06 17.75 -11.22
CA VAL A 422 9.81 16.45 -11.81
C VAL A 422 9.26 16.64 -13.22
N GLU A 423 8.34 17.54 -13.50
CA GLU A 423 7.75 17.71 -14.83
C GLU A 423 8.63 18.50 -15.81
N GLY A 424 9.34 19.52 -15.35
CA GLY A 424 10.10 20.49 -16.15
C GLY A 424 11.44 20.01 -16.70
N ARG A 425 11.99 18.88 -16.25
CA ARG A 425 13.31 18.37 -16.65
C ARG A 425 13.35 17.73 -18.06
N ARG A 426 12.98 18.47 -19.11
CA ARG A 426 13.10 18.05 -20.53
C ARG A 426 14.28 18.69 -21.29
N ALA A 427 15.06 19.59 -20.67
CA ALA A 427 15.95 20.48 -21.44
C ALA A 427 17.46 20.48 -21.12
N ALA A 428 17.96 19.78 -20.09
CA ALA A 428 19.42 19.78 -19.86
C ALA A 428 19.91 18.59 -19.01
N MET A 429 20.35 17.51 -19.67
CA MET A 429 21.71 16.95 -19.55
C MET A 429 21.83 15.65 -20.37
N PRO A 430 23.03 15.35 -20.93
CA PRO A 430 23.27 14.13 -21.70
C PRO A 430 23.23 12.90 -20.78
N GLU A 431 22.85 11.76 -21.34
CA GLU A 431 22.94 10.44 -20.71
C GLU A 431 24.32 10.26 -20.04
N LEU A 432 24.34 10.18 -18.71
CA LEU A 432 25.43 9.50 -18.03
C LEU A 432 25.19 8.00 -18.22
N ALA A 433 25.83 7.46 -19.25
CA ALA A 433 26.07 6.04 -19.38
C ALA A 433 26.87 5.57 -18.16
N LEU A 434 26.27 4.63 -17.40
CA LEU A 434 26.98 3.72 -16.51
C LEU A 434 26.75 2.30 -17.02
#